data_AF-A0A328R585-F1
#
_entry.id   AF-A0A328R585-F1
#
_cell.length_a   1.000
_cell.length_b   1.000
_cell.length_c   1.000
_cell.angle_alpha   90.00
_cell.angle_beta   90.00
_cell.angle_gamma   90.00
#
_symmetry.space_group_name_H-M   'P 1'
#
loop_
_entity.id
_entity.type
_entity.pdbx_description
1 polymer ?
#
loop_
_entity_poly.entity_id
_entity_poly.type
_entity_poly.pdbx_seq_one_letter_code
_entity_poly.pdbx_strand_id
1 'polypeptide(L)'
;MLKKCLCLLLILGSSLSALEFKTIVPFSGASTPAASFYYPLPKNLELVMGFSSVVPASKTEELDVDMHLGIASDYPLLGRVATYLTFDNHSGHVIEGGYQGSEFYTKSLIMEKVWLYPLNNRVNIGVSAILAEIMLDGGKRAHILPSITPVLSVDINIF
;
A
#
# COMPACT_ATOMS: atom_id res chain seq x y z
N MET A 1 35.33 0.47 18.58
CA MET A 1 35.32 1.11 17.24
C MET A 1 34.73 0.21 16.16
N LEU A 2 34.94 -1.11 16.23
CA LEU A 2 34.36 -2.11 15.31
C LEU A 2 32.83 -2.01 15.11
N LYS A 3 32.06 -1.78 16.19
CA LYS A 3 30.59 -1.59 16.13
C LYS A 3 30.17 -0.35 15.32
N LYS A 4 30.98 0.71 15.31
CA LYS A 4 30.70 1.94 14.55
C LYS A 4 31.01 1.74 13.06
N CYS A 5 32.05 0.98 12.73
CA CYS A 5 32.35 0.61 11.34
C CYS A 5 31.30 -0.34 10.75
N LEU A 6 30.71 -1.24 11.55
CA LEU A 6 29.66 -2.15 11.09
C LEU A 6 28.39 -1.40 10.65
N CYS A 7 27.97 -0.37 11.39
CA CYS A 7 26.87 0.50 10.96
C CYS A 7 27.20 1.26 9.68
N LEU A 8 28.44 1.76 9.54
CA LEU A 8 28.86 2.45 8.31
C LEU A 8 28.85 1.52 7.10
N LEU A 9 29.28 0.26 7.28
CA LEU A 9 29.26 -0.77 6.24
C LEU A 9 27.83 -1.21 5.85
N LEU A 10 26.89 -1.21 6.79
CA LEU A 10 25.47 -1.47 6.51
C LEU A 10 24.80 -0.33 5.71
N ILE A 11 25.21 0.92 5.96
CA ILE A 11 24.75 2.11 5.21
C ILE A 11 25.40 2.16 3.82
N LEU A 12 26.65 1.72 3.69
CA LEU A 12 27.35 1.65 2.39
C LEU A 12 26.91 0.44 1.53
N GLY A 13 26.30 -0.57 2.15
CA GLY A 13 25.78 -1.77 1.48
C GLY A 13 24.33 -1.67 1.03
N SER A 14 23.61 -0.61 1.44
CA SER A 14 22.28 -0.32 0.90
C SER A 14 22.48 0.34 -0.46
N SER A 15 22.31 -0.44 -1.53
CA SER A 15 22.20 0.12 -2.87
C SER A 15 21.08 1.17 -2.84
N LEU A 16 21.42 2.38 -3.30
CA LEU A 16 20.49 3.50 -3.49
C LEU A 16 19.27 2.98 -4.26
N SER A 17 18.21 2.69 -3.53
CA SER A 17 16.95 2.27 -4.09
C SER A 17 16.07 3.50 -4.02
N ALA A 18 15.73 4.05 -5.20
CA ALA A 18 14.74 5.10 -5.30
C ALA A 18 13.47 4.61 -4.62
N LEU A 19 13.07 5.30 -3.55
CA LEU A 19 11.84 5.00 -2.85
C LEU A 19 10.70 5.55 -3.69
N GLU A 20 10.05 4.71 -4.49
CA GLU A 20 8.90 5.13 -5.29
C GLU A 20 7.71 5.36 -4.35
N PHE A 21 7.31 6.62 -4.26
CA PHE A 21 6.19 7.05 -3.46
C PHE A 21 4.94 7.11 -4.33
N LYS A 22 3.94 6.32 -4.01
CA LYS A 22 2.67 6.35 -4.72
C LYS A 22 1.55 6.70 -3.75
N THR A 23 1.19 7.98 -3.74
CA THR A 23 -0.10 8.38 -3.19
C THR A 23 -1.17 8.18 -4.24
N ILE A 24 -2.26 7.53 -3.87
CA ILE A 24 -3.50 7.46 -4.64
C ILE A 24 -4.51 8.35 -3.94
N VAL A 25 -4.82 9.50 -4.57
CA VAL A 25 -5.96 10.33 -4.17
C VAL A 25 -7.09 10.08 -5.18
N PRO A 26 -8.15 9.36 -4.80
CA PRO A 26 -9.27 9.14 -5.70
C PRO A 26 -10.09 10.43 -5.88
N PHE A 27 -10.52 10.68 -7.12
CA PHE A 27 -11.36 11.84 -7.46
C PHE A 27 -12.82 11.69 -7.03
N SER A 28 -13.28 10.46 -6.78
CA SER A 28 -14.58 10.19 -6.17
C SER A 28 -14.39 10.09 -4.66
N GLY A 29 -15.15 10.88 -3.88
CA GLY A 29 -15.14 10.82 -2.41
C GLY A 29 -15.67 9.51 -1.81
N ALA A 30 -15.62 8.41 -2.56
CA ALA A 30 -16.08 7.07 -2.20
C ALA A 30 -14.92 6.11 -1.90
N SER A 31 -13.67 6.50 -2.10
CA SER A 31 -12.51 5.68 -1.79
C SER A 31 -11.52 6.39 -0.86
N THR A 32 -10.89 5.59 -0.01
CA THR A 32 -9.98 6.03 1.06
C THR A 32 -8.63 6.43 0.44
N PRO A 33 -8.07 7.61 0.77
CA PRO A 33 -6.72 7.95 0.36
C PRO A 33 -5.73 6.88 0.82
N ALA A 34 -4.89 6.41 -0.10
CA ALA A 34 -3.91 5.37 0.16
C ALA A 34 -2.52 5.84 -0.28
N ALA A 35 -1.50 5.53 0.51
CA ALA A 35 -0.11 5.75 0.14
C ALA A 35 0.66 4.44 0.26
N SER A 36 1.32 4.03 -0.83
CA SER A 36 2.15 2.83 -0.89
C SER A 36 3.58 3.18 -1.31
N PHE A 37 4.52 2.47 -0.70
CA PHE A 37 5.94 2.49 -0.95
C PHE A 37 6.32 1.17 -1.63
N TYR A 38 7.10 1.28 -2.70
CA TYR A 38 7.64 0.13 -3.41
C TYR A 38 9.14 0.09 -3.19
N TYR A 39 9.63 -1.00 -2.59
CA TYR A 39 11.04 -1.23 -2.36
C TYR A 39 11.55 -2.36 -3.27
N PRO A 40 12.51 -2.11 -4.17
CA PRO A 40 12.99 -3.13 -5.09
C PRO A 40 13.67 -4.28 -4.36
N LEU A 41 13.27 -5.50 -4.71
CA LEU A 41 13.86 -6.76 -4.28
C LEU A 41 14.51 -7.46 -5.49
N PRO A 42 15.41 -8.43 -5.27
CA PRO A 42 15.98 -9.21 -6.35
C PRO A 42 14.91 -9.93 -7.21
N LYS A 43 15.24 -10.22 -8.48
CA LYS A 43 14.40 -10.97 -9.43
C LYS A 43 13.08 -10.26 -9.83
N ASN A 44 13.12 -8.95 -10.04
CA ASN A 44 11.96 -8.13 -10.47
C ASN A 44 10.77 -8.15 -9.49
N LEU A 45 11.05 -8.44 -8.22
CA LEU A 45 10.10 -8.31 -7.13
C LEU A 45 10.24 -6.93 -6.50
N GLU A 46 9.16 -6.37 -5.99
CA GLU A 46 9.20 -5.22 -5.08
C GLU A 46 8.40 -5.58 -3.83
N LEU A 47 8.89 -5.17 -2.67
CA LEU A 47 8.09 -5.14 -1.46
C LEU A 47 7.11 -3.97 -1.56
N VAL A 48 5.83 -4.23 -1.35
CA VAL A 48 4.79 -3.21 -1.24
C VAL A 48 4.50 -3.01 0.24
N MET A 49 4.67 -1.79 0.73
CA MET A 49 4.25 -1.40 2.08
C MET A 49 3.42 -0.13 1.97
N GLY A 50 2.27 -0.06 2.61
CA GLY A 50 1.43 1.13 2.50
C GLY A 50 0.49 1.30 3.66
N PHE A 51 -0.17 2.44 3.66
CA PHE A 51 -1.25 2.75 4.58
C PHE A 51 -2.36 3.45 3.80
N SER A 52 -3.61 3.09 4.06
CA SER A 52 -4.74 3.94 3.71
C SER A 52 -5.44 4.41 4.95
N SER A 53 -5.98 5.62 4.92
CA SER A 53 -6.67 6.17 6.07
C SER A 53 -7.90 6.95 5.65
N VAL A 54 -8.94 6.81 6.45
CA VAL A 54 -10.11 7.69 6.39
C VAL A 54 -10.00 8.67 7.54
N VAL A 55 -9.82 9.94 7.20
CA VAL A 55 -9.95 11.04 8.16
C VAL A 55 -11.38 11.59 8.04
N PRO A 56 -12.30 11.27 8.97
CA PRO A 56 -13.64 11.81 8.94
C PRO A 56 -13.62 13.34 9.08
N ALA A 57 -14.50 14.02 8.34
CA ALA A 57 -14.58 15.49 8.31
C ALA A 57 -15.07 16.11 9.63
N SER A 58 -15.67 15.30 10.51
CA SER A 58 -16.12 15.69 11.85
C SER A 58 -15.12 15.26 12.92
N LYS A 59 -15.06 15.98 14.05
CA LYS A 59 -14.28 15.62 15.24
C LYS A 59 -14.77 14.29 15.85
N THR A 60 -14.42 13.17 15.25
CA THR A 60 -14.46 11.85 15.87
C THR A 60 -13.03 11.47 16.18
N GLU A 61 -12.79 10.90 17.36
CA GLU A 61 -11.49 10.40 17.80
C GLU A 61 -11.08 9.12 17.05
N GLU A 62 -11.87 8.70 16.07
CA GLU A 62 -11.75 7.46 15.31
C GLU A 62 -10.95 7.73 14.04
N LEU A 63 -9.70 7.25 14.04
CA LEU A 63 -8.84 7.21 12.87
C LEU A 63 -8.85 5.79 12.32
N ASP A 64 -9.56 5.58 11.22
CA ASP A 64 -9.54 4.33 10.48
C ASP A 64 -8.25 4.28 9.64
N VAL A 65 -7.44 3.25 9.88
CA VAL A 65 -6.16 3.03 9.19
C VAL A 65 -6.08 1.57 8.78
N ASP A 66 -5.93 1.36 7.48
CA ASP A 66 -5.56 0.08 6.91
C ASP A 66 -4.05 0.08 6.60
N MET A 67 -3.34 -0.98 6.97
CA MET A 67 -1.95 -1.22 6.59
C MET A 67 -1.90 -2.22 5.44
N HIS A 68 -1.05 -1.95 4.43
CA HIS A 68 -0.83 -2.80 3.27
C HIS A 68 0.56 -3.43 3.35
N LEU A 69 0.66 -4.75 3.16
CA LEU A 69 1.94 -5.44 3.06
C LEU A 69 1.88 -6.55 2.02
N GLY A 70 2.81 -6.54 1.07
CA GLY A 70 2.83 -7.56 0.03
C GLY A 70 3.99 -7.43 -0.94
N ILE A 71 3.79 -7.97 -2.14
CA ILE A 71 4.79 -8.01 -3.20
C ILE A 71 4.20 -7.53 -4.52
N ALA A 72 4.99 -6.80 -5.29
CA ALA A 72 4.70 -6.52 -6.69
C ALA A 72 5.66 -7.30 -7.59
N SER A 73 5.12 -7.90 -8.65
CA SER A 73 5.87 -8.69 -9.60
C SER A 73 5.21 -8.67 -10.98
N ASP A 74 5.94 -9.13 -11.99
CA ASP A 74 5.43 -9.23 -13.35
C ASP A 74 4.71 -10.56 -13.55
N TYR A 75 3.44 -10.48 -13.94
CA TYR A 75 2.62 -11.63 -14.30
C TYR A 75 2.48 -11.73 -15.82
N PRO A 76 2.45 -12.96 -16.38
CA PRO A 76 2.14 -13.16 -17.80
C PRO A 76 0.82 -12.47 -18.17
N LEU A 77 0.82 -11.72 -19.28
CA LEU A 77 -0.34 -10.99 -19.85
C LEU A 77 -0.88 -9.82 -19.01
N LEU A 78 -0.71 -9.86 -17.69
CA LEU A 78 -1.14 -8.79 -16.79
C LEU A 78 -0.02 -7.78 -16.53
N GLY A 79 1.24 -8.05 -16.89
CA GLY A 79 2.36 -7.17 -16.57
C GLY A 79 2.54 -7.00 -15.06
N ARG A 80 3.02 -5.84 -14.61
CA ARG A 80 3.25 -5.60 -13.18
C ARG A 80 1.94 -5.52 -12.39
N VAL A 81 1.84 -6.32 -11.33
CA VAL A 81 0.69 -6.44 -10.42
C VAL A 81 1.20 -6.50 -8.99
N ALA A 82 0.56 -5.75 -8.09
CA ALA A 82 0.79 -5.81 -6.66
C ALA A 82 -0.19 -6.79 -6.00
N THR A 83 0.31 -7.70 -5.19
CA THR A 83 -0.50 -8.60 -4.36
C THR A 83 -0.14 -8.35 -2.90
N TYR A 84 -1.11 -7.90 -2.09
CA TYR A 84 -0.86 -7.52 -0.71
C TYR A 84 -2.04 -7.85 0.21
N LEU A 85 -1.71 -8.04 1.49
CA LEU A 85 -2.68 -8.14 2.56
C LEU A 85 -3.01 -6.75 3.07
N THR A 86 -4.29 -6.54 3.39
CA THR A 86 -4.78 -5.39 4.14
C THR A 86 -5.02 -5.79 5.58
N PHE A 87 -4.56 -4.95 6.50
CA PHE A 87 -4.76 -5.11 7.92
C PHE A 87 -5.52 -3.91 8.44
N ASP A 88 -6.68 -4.14 9.03
CA ASP A 88 -7.62 -3.10 9.48
C ASP A 88 -7.52 -2.95 11.00
N ASN A 89 -7.62 -1.71 11.48
CA ASN A 89 -7.56 -1.36 12.90
C ASN A 89 -8.94 -1.31 13.57
N HIS A 90 -9.87 -2.17 13.15
CA HIS A 90 -11.27 -2.19 13.60
C HIS A 90 -12.02 -0.90 13.29
N SER A 91 -11.81 -0.34 12.10
CA SER A 91 -12.42 0.91 11.64
C SER A 91 -12.18 2.10 12.60
N GLY A 92 -11.05 2.12 13.29
CA GLY A 92 -10.69 3.17 14.23
C GLY A 92 -11.42 3.14 15.58
N HIS A 93 -12.24 2.13 15.87
CA HIS A 93 -12.89 2.01 17.18
C HIS A 93 -11.90 1.53 18.26
N VAL A 94 -11.79 2.29 19.34
CA VAL A 94 -11.09 1.84 20.55
C VAL A 94 -11.91 0.71 21.17
N ILE A 95 -11.40 -0.52 21.14
CA ILE A 95 -12.02 -1.65 21.84
C ILE A 95 -11.79 -1.43 23.34
N GLU A 96 -12.77 -0.86 24.05
CA GLU A 96 -12.75 -0.72 25.51
C GLU A 96 -12.51 -2.10 26.15
N GLY A 97 -11.40 -2.23 26.88
CA GLY A 97 -10.95 -3.50 27.47
C GLY A 97 -9.69 -4.11 26.84
N GLY A 98 -9.13 -3.50 25.79
CA GLY A 98 -7.79 -3.76 25.27
C GLY A 98 -7.54 -5.22 24.87
N TYR A 99 -7.77 -5.54 23.59
CA TYR A 99 -7.46 -6.87 23.07
C TYR A 99 -5.96 -7.18 23.27
N GLN A 100 -5.62 -8.15 24.13
CA GLN A 100 -4.22 -8.48 24.50
C GLN A 100 -3.36 -9.09 23.35
N GLY A 101 -3.82 -9.02 22.09
CA GLY A 101 -3.21 -9.73 20.96
C GLY A 101 -2.63 -8.82 19.88
N SER A 102 -3.47 -7.98 19.24
CA SER A 102 -3.10 -7.08 18.15
C SER A 102 -4.26 -6.12 17.89
N GLU A 103 -3.97 -4.84 17.66
CA GLU A 103 -4.95 -3.82 17.25
C GLU A 103 -5.37 -3.95 15.77
N PHE A 104 -4.65 -4.78 15.01
CA PHE A 104 -4.89 -5.02 13.60
C PHE A 104 -5.32 -6.47 13.36
N TYR A 105 -6.29 -6.67 12.46
CA TYR A 105 -6.65 -8.00 11.95
C TYR A 105 -6.51 -8.04 10.42
N THR A 106 -6.26 -9.23 9.87
CA THR A 106 -6.17 -9.40 8.42
C THR A 106 -7.56 -9.30 7.81
N LYS A 107 -7.82 -8.24 7.05
CA LYS A 107 -9.11 -7.91 6.45
C LYS A 107 -9.28 -8.57 5.08
N SER A 108 -8.34 -8.37 4.17
CA SER A 108 -8.41 -8.95 2.84
C SER A 108 -7.04 -9.23 2.21
N LEU A 109 -7.03 -10.09 1.21
CA LEU A 109 -5.95 -10.24 0.24
C LEU A 109 -6.37 -9.56 -1.06
N ILE A 110 -5.59 -8.59 -1.52
CA ILE A 110 -5.87 -7.76 -2.69
C ILE A 110 -4.83 -8.04 -3.78
N MET A 111 -5.32 -8.12 -5.02
CA MET A 111 -4.51 -8.11 -6.23
C MET A 111 -4.84 -6.84 -7.02
N GLU A 112 -3.91 -5.91 -7.10
CA GLU A 112 -4.08 -4.59 -7.71
C GLU A 112 -3.17 -4.44 -8.92
N LYS A 113 -3.72 -3.87 -9.99
CA LYS A 113 -2.96 -3.44 -11.16
C LYS A 113 -3.13 -1.96 -11.38
N VAL A 114 -2.03 -1.27 -11.63
CA VAL A 114 -2.06 0.15 -11.94
C VAL A 114 -1.39 0.42 -13.28
N TRP A 115 -2.05 1.22 -14.10
CA TRP A 115 -1.53 1.76 -15.34
C TRP A 115 -1.29 3.25 -15.15
N LEU A 116 -0.05 3.68 -15.32
CA LEU A 116 0.36 5.08 -15.18
C LEU A 116 0.84 5.61 -16.53
N TYR A 117 0.43 6.83 -16.83
CA TYR A 117 0.90 7.64 -17.95
C TYR A 117 1.63 8.86 -17.40
N PRO A 118 2.90 9.08 -17.77
CA PRO A 118 3.67 10.23 -17.28
C PRO A 118 3.17 11.52 -17.92
N LEU A 119 2.69 12.45 -17.09
CA LEU A 119 2.40 13.82 -17.52
C LEU A 119 3.68 14.65 -17.59
N ASN A 120 4.58 14.44 -16.63
CA ASN A 120 5.91 15.02 -16.59
C ASN A 120 6.85 14.13 -15.75
N ASN A 121 8.06 14.59 -15.48
CA ASN A 121 9.11 13.84 -14.76
C ASN A 121 8.79 13.48 -13.30
N ARG A 122 7.65 13.93 -12.75
CA ARG A 122 7.28 13.74 -11.35
C ARG A 122 5.81 13.39 -11.15
N VAL A 123 4.96 13.59 -12.15
CA VAL A 123 3.51 13.45 -12.01
C VAL A 123 3.02 12.51 -13.09
N ASN A 124 2.33 11.47 -12.64
CA ASN A 124 1.69 10.47 -13.47
C ASN A 124 0.18 10.54 -13.26
N ILE A 125 -0.59 10.33 -14.33
CA ILE A 125 -2.03 10.10 -14.24
C ILE A 125 -2.32 8.69 -14.74
N GLY A 126 -3.34 8.05 -14.20
CA GLY A 126 -3.58 6.68 -14.55
C GLY A 126 -4.88 6.12 -14.01
N VAL A 127 -4.93 4.79 -14.04
CA VAL A 127 -6.04 4.01 -13.52
C VAL A 127 -5.47 2.91 -12.64
N SER A 128 -6.01 2.76 -11.44
CA SER A 128 -5.84 1.56 -10.62
C SER A 128 -7.07 0.67 -10.76
N ALA A 129 -6.87 -0.63 -10.90
CA ALA A 129 -7.91 -1.62 -10.80
C ALA A 129 -7.54 -2.67 -9.76
N ILE A 130 -8.45 -2.92 -8.82
CA ILE A 130 -8.38 -4.13 -8.01
C ILE A 130 -8.91 -5.26 -8.88
N LEU A 131 -8.05 -6.22 -9.23
CA LEU A 131 -8.39 -7.35 -10.08
C LEU A 131 -9.13 -8.44 -9.29
N ALA A 132 -8.71 -8.65 -8.05
CA ALA A 132 -9.34 -9.60 -7.14
C ALA A 132 -9.18 -9.13 -5.69
N GLU A 133 -10.19 -9.40 -4.89
CA GLU A 133 -10.18 -9.19 -3.45
C GLU A 133 -10.77 -10.41 -2.75
N ILE A 134 -10.05 -10.96 -1.79
CA ILE A 134 -10.51 -12.09 -0.97
C ILE A 134 -10.65 -11.60 0.46
N MET A 135 -11.87 -11.58 0.97
CA MET A 135 -12.18 -11.19 2.35
C MET A 135 -11.78 -12.30 3.32
N LEU A 136 -10.94 -11.95 4.28
CA LEU A 136 -10.38 -12.84 5.31
C LEU A 136 -11.00 -12.56 6.70
N ASP A 137 -11.94 -11.62 6.78
CA ASP A 137 -12.72 -11.19 7.95
C ASP A 137 -13.74 -12.24 8.49
N GLY A 138 -13.60 -13.51 8.11
CA GLY A 138 -14.56 -14.57 8.42
C GLY A 138 -15.73 -14.69 7.43
N GLY A 139 -15.93 -13.72 6.53
CA GLY A 139 -17.01 -13.72 5.55
C GLY A 139 -16.82 -14.64 4.34
N LYS A 140 -15.59 -15.15 4.08
CA LYS A 140 -15.22 -15.99 2.93
C LYS A 140 -15.80 -15.49 1.59
N ARG A 141 -15.70 -14.18 1.35
CA ARG A 141 -16.15 -13.54 0.11
C ARG A 141 -14.98 -13.35 -0.83
N ALA A 142 -15.20 -13.54 -2.12
CA ALA A 142 -14.23 -13.22 -3.16
C ALA A 142 -14.91 -12.32 -4.19
N HIS A 143 -14.27 -11.19 -4.49
CA HIS A 143 -14.70 -10.23 -5.48
C HIS A 143 -13.72 -10.24 -6.64
N ILE A 144 -14.24 -10.22 -7.86
CA ILE A 144 -13.45 -10.09 -9.09
C ILE A 144 -13.75 -8.71 -9.67
N LEU A 145 -12.69 -7.98 -9.98
CA LEU A 145 -12.75 -6.60 -10.46
C LEU A 145 -13.64 -5.67 -9.60
N PRO A 146 -13.48 -5.62 -8.26
CA PRO A 146 -14.37 -4.84 -7.40
C PRO A 146 -14.30 -3.34 -7.66
N SER A 147 -13.17 -2.81 -8.15
CA SER A 147 -13.03 -1.38 -8.41
C SER A 147 -12.06 -1.06 -9.54
N ILE A 148 -12.36 0.05 -10.22
CA ILE A 148 -11.49 0.72 -11.18
C ILE A 148 -11.57 2.21 -10.85
N THR A 149 -10.43 2.81 -10.51
CA THR A 149 -10.35 4.16 -9.94
C THR A 149 -9.30 4.98 -10.68
N PRO A 150 -9.60 6.21 -11.11
CA PRO A 150 -8.58 7.11 -11.64
C PRO A 150 -7.60 7.48 -10.52
N VAL A 151 -6.30 7.50 -10.86
CA VAL A 151 -5.25 7.81 -9.89
C VAL A 151 -4.32 8.89 -10.41
N LEU A 152 -3.88 9.77 -9.51
CA LEU A 152 -2.73 10.66 -9.71
C LEU A 152 -1.59 10.09 -8.87
N SER A 153 -0.43 9.85 -9.47
CA SER A 153 0.79 9.41 -8.78
C SER A 153 1.83 10.52 -8.87
N VAL A 154 2.61 10.67 -7.80
CA VAL A 154 3.68 11.67 -7.74
C VAL A 154 4.97 10.99 -7.33
N ASP A 155 5.93 10.95 -8.24
CA ASP A 155 7.24 10.37 -7.98
C ASP A 155 8.07 11.39 -7.19
N ILE A 156 8.28 11.11 -5.91
CA ILE A 156 9.15 11.89 -5.04
C ILE A 156 10.49 11.17 -4.95
N ASN A 157 11.45 11.61 -5.76
CA ASN A 157 12.84 11.21 -5.57
C ASN A 157 13.40 11.94 -4.35
N ILE A 158 13.48 11.21 -3.24
CA ILE A 158 14.36 11.58 -2.14
C ILE A 158 15.72 11.01 -2.56
N PHE A 159 16.68 11.91 -2.82
CA PHE A 159 18.06 11.70 -3.32
C PHE A 159 18.26 11.84 -4.83
#